data_AF-A0A1Q2C4F0-F1
#
_entry.id   AF-A0A1Q2C4F0-F1
#
_cell.length_a   1.000
_cell.length_b   1.000
_cell.length_c   1.000
_cell.angle_alpha   90.00
_cell.angle_beta   90.00
_cell.angle_gamma   90.00
#
_symmetry.space_group_name_H-M   'P 1'
#
loop_
_entity.id
_entity.type
_entity.pdbx_description
1 polymer ?
#
loop_
_entity_poly.entity_id
_entity_poly.type
_entity_poly.pdbx_seq_one_letter_code
_entity_poly.pdbx_strand_id
1 'polypeptide(L)' 'MTEEEIRNRGIRCALRHMHSLRVQALDERTANFAEACSYCEEMSDCKGNWLESIDMISKESRFEENKFKSTE' A
#
# COMPACT_ATOMS: atom_id res chain seq x y z
N MET A 1 -15.29 3.55 11.47
CA MET A 1 -15.26 3.59 10.00
C MET A 1 -16.19 2.53 9.45
N THR A 2 -16.97 2.84 8.42
CA THR A 2 -17.78 1.88 7.67
C THR A 2 -16.89 0.98 6.81
N GLU A 3 -17.44 -0.13 6.30
CA GLU A 3 -16.73 -1.00 5.36
C GLU A 3 -16.29 -0.24 4.09
N GLU A 4 -17.12 0.68 3.60
CA GLU A 4 -16.78 1.54 2.47
C GLU A 4 -15.61 2.48 2.78
N GLU A 5 -15.57 3.07 3.97
CA GLU A 5 -14.45 3.93 4.39
C GLU A 5 -13.14 3.13 4.50
N ILE A 6 -13.20 1.91 5.03
CA ILE A 6 -12.05 0.99 5.11
C ILE A 6 -11.56 0.63 3.70
N ARG A 7 -12.47 0.24 2.80
CA ARG A 7 -12.14 -0.10 1.41
C ARG A 7 -11.52 1.08 0.68
N ASN A 8 -12.13 2.26 0.76
CA ASN A 8 -11.65 3.46 0.08
C ASN A 8 -10.27 3.89 0.60
N ARG A 9 -10.02 3.73 1.91
CA ARG A 9 -8.70 3.92 2.50
C ARG A 9 -7.67 2.95 1.92
N GLY A 10 -8.01 1.67 1.81
CA GLY A 10 -7.15 0.66 1.19
C GLY A 10 -6.76 1.02 -0.25
N ILE A 11 -7.74 1.44 -1.06
CA ILE A 11 -7.50 1.89 -2.44
C ILE A 11 -6.52 3.07 -2.47
N ARG A 12 -6.76 4.12 -1.67
CA ARG A 12 -5.85 5.27 -1.60
C ARG A 12 -4.44 4.88 -1.15
N CYS A 13 -4.35 4.00 -0.16
CA CYS A 13 -3.08 3.51 0.36
C CYS A 13 -2.28 2.77 -0.73
N ALA A 14 -2.92 1.81 -1.43
CA ALA A 14 -2.29 1.06 -2.51
C ALA A 14 -1.81 1.99 -3.65
N LEU A 15 -2.65 2.93 -4.09
CA LEU A 15 -2.30 3.89 -5.14
C LEU A 15 -1.11 4.77 -4.75
N ARG A 16 -1.08 5.26 -3.51
CA ARG A 16 0.01 6.09 -3.00
C ARG A 16 1.34 5.34 -2.97
N HIS A 17 1.33 4.10 -2.45
CA HIS A 17 2.54 3.27 -2.41
C HIS A 17 3.03 2.92 -3.82
N MET A 18 2.14 2.50 -4.73
CA MET A 18 2.50 2.24 -6.12
C MET A 18 3.07 3.47 -6.83
N HIS A 19 2.48 4.65 -6.61
CA HIS A 19 2.98 5.89 -7.19
C HIS A 19 4.37 6.26 -6.66
N SER A 20 4.59 6.21 -5.34
CA SER A 20 5.88 6.51 -4.72
C SER A 20 6.98 5.55 -5.21
N LEU A 21 6.70 4.24 -5.25
CA LEU A 21 7.65 3.25 -5.75
C LEU A 21 7.95 3.44 -7.25
N ARG A 22 6.95 3.80 -8.06
CA ARG A 22 7.17 4.14 -9.48
C ARG A 22 8.09 5.35 -9.63
N VAL A 23 7.91 6.40 -8.84
CA VAL A 23 8.78 7.59 -8.88
C VAL A 23 10.21 7.22 -8.46
N GLN A 24 10.38 6.47 -7.37
CA GLN A 24 11.69 6.00 -6.93
C GLN A 24 12.40 5.15 -8.00
N ALA A 25 11.68 4.28 -8.70
CA ALA A 25 12.22 3.49 -9.78
C ALA A 25 12.67 4.36 -10.97
N LEU A 26 11.90 5.39 -11.33
CA LEU A 26 12.29 6.36 -12.37
C LEU A 26 13.51 7.19 -11.98
N ASP A 27 13.68 7.45 -10.69
CA ASP A 27 14.85 8.15 -10.13
C ASP A 27 16.05 7.21 -9.91
N GLU A 28 15.95 5.92 -10.28
CA GLU A 28 16.97 4.89 -10.03
C GLU A 28 17.37 4.75 -8.54
N ARG A 29 16.45 5.07 -7.63
CA ARG A 29 16.67 5.00 -6.18
C ARG A 29 16.32 3.61 -5.65
N THR A 30 17.00 3.21 -4.57
CA THR A 30 16.57 2.05 -3.77
C THR A 30 15.15 2.27 -3.26
N ALA A 31 14.32 1.23 -3.38
CA ALA A 31 12.93 1.28 -2.94
C ALA A 31 12.83 1.56 -1.43
N ASN A 32 12.22 2.70 -1.09
CA ASN A 32 11.82 3.09 0.25
C ASN A 32 10.29 3.04 0.36
N PHE A 33 9.79 1.92 0.87
CA PHE A 33 8.36 1.68 1.05
C PHE A 33 7.71 2.61 2.09
N ALA A 34 8.50 3.23 2.99
CA ALA A 34 7.99 4.15 3.99
C ALA A 34 7.80 5.58 3.47
N GLU A 35 8.39 5.95 2.32
CA GLU A 35 8.29 7.30 1.74
C GLU A 35 6.85 7.68 1.39
N ALA A 36 6.03 6.71 0.98
CA ALA A 36 4.62 6.94 0.75
C ALA A 36 3.88 7.38 2.03
N CYS A 37 4.34 6.93 3.21
CA CYS A 37 3.69 7.20 4.49
C CYS A 37 4.14 8.52 5.13
N SER A 38 5.31 9.06 4.80
CA SER A 38 5.89 10.24 5.47
C SER A 38 5.05 11.51 5.29
N TYR A 39 4.22 11.57 4.25
CA TYR A 39 3.31 12.68 3.97
C TYR A 39 1.84 12.22 3.89
N CYS A 40 1.50 11.11 4.55
CA CYS A 40 0.14 10.57 4.57
C CYS A 40 -0.66 11.18 5.73
N GLU A 41 -1.81 11.77 5.43
CA GLU A 41 -2.74 12.32 6.43
C GLU A 41 -3.31 11.23 7.36
N GLU A 42 -3.42 9.99 6.85
CA GLU A 42 -3.97 8.84 7.58
C GLU A 42 -2.88 8.07 8.38
N MET A 43 -1.68 8.64 8.51
CA MET A 43 -0.54 8.01 9.20
C MET A 43 -0.79 7.81 10.71
N SER A 44 -1.51 8.72 11.37
CA SER A 44 -1.92 8.55 12.78
C SER A 44 -2.77 7.32 12.99
N ASP A 45 -3.52 6.92 11.96
CA ASP A 45 -4.57 5.92 12.07
C ASP A 45 -4.04 4.51 11.77
N CYS A 46 -3.17 4.33 10.77
CA CYS A 46 -2.57 3.00 10.46
C CYS A 46 -1.17 2.83 11.01
N LYS A 47 -0.51 3.92 11.44
CA LYS A 47 0.87 3.90 11.93
C LYS A 47 1.85 3.25 10.94
N GLY A 48 1.58 3.41 9.64
CA GLY A 48 2.39 2.83 8.57
C GLY A 48 2.11 1.35 8.28
N ASN A 49 1.14 0.72 8.97
CA ASN A 49 0.66 -0.62 8.62
C ASN A 49 -0.24 -0.58 7.39
N TRP A 50 0.38 -0.37 6.23
CA TRP A 50 -0.32 -0.27 4.96
C TRP A 50 -0.86 -1.63 4.50
N LEU A 51 -0.27 -2.75 4.93
CA LEU A 51 -0.79 -4.11 4.67
C LEU A 51 -2.19 -4.31 5.23
N GLU A 52 -2.42 -3.89 6.47
CA GLU A 52 -3.76 -3.90 7.08
C GLU A 52 -4.74 -3.00 6.32
N SER A 53 -4.26 -1.87 5.81
CA SER A 53 -5.10 -0.95 5.02
C SER A 53 -5.56 -1.59 3.70
N ILE A 54 -4.75 -2.46 3.09
CA ILE A 54 -5.07 -3.10 1.80
C ILE A 54 -5.66 -4.51 1.91
N ASP A 55 -5.80 -5.07 3.12
CA ASP A 55 -6.27 -6.44 3.33
C ASP A 55 -7.66 -6.69 2.73
N MET A 56 -8.60 -5.76 2.95
CA MET A 56 -9.96 -5.85 2.40
C MET A 56 -9.96 -5.91 0.87
N ILE A 57 -9.21 -5.02 0.20
CA ILE A 57 -9.14 -4.99 -1.27
C ILE A 57 -8.37 -6.20 -1.84
N SER A 58 -7.40 -6.73 -1.09
CA SER A 58 -6.68 -7.95 -1.45
C SER A 58 -7.65 -9.15 -1.50
N LYS A 59 -8.48 -9.29 -0.46
CA LYS A 59 -9.52 -10.33 -0.38
C LYS A 59 -10.57 -10.21 -1.48
N GLU A 60 -11.07 -8.99 -1.71
CA GLU A 60 -12.07 -8.72 -2.76
C GLU A 60 -11.54 -8.99 -4.18
N SER A 61 -10.29 -8.61 -4.45
CA SER A 61 -9.65 -8.82 -5.76
C SER A 61 -9.22 -10.25 -6.03
N ARG A 62 -9.32 -11.15 -5.04
CA ARG A 62 -8.75 -12.51 -5.07
C ARG A 62 -7.25 -12.50 -5.33
N PHE A 63 -6.56 -11.47 -4.85
CA PHE A 63 -5.12 -11.38 -4.96
C PHE A 63 -4.48 -12.46 -4.08
N GLU A 64 -3.65 -13.31 -4.68
CA GLU A 64 -2.93 -14.37 -3.98
C GLU A 64 -1.46 -13.98 -3.84
N GLU A 65 -1.13 -13.35 -2.72
CA GLU A 65 0.24 -12.94 -2.36
C GLU A 65 1.24 -14.11 -2.49
N ASN A 66 0.81 -15.32 -2.13
CA ASN A 66 1.62 -16.54 -2.19
C ASN A 66 2.09 -16.94 -3.61
N LYS A 67 1.53 -16.33 -4.67
CA LYS A 67 1.98 -16.56 -6.05
C LYS A 67 3.24 -15.76 -6.42
N PHE A 68 3.62 -14.75 -5.63
CA PHE A 68 4.76 -13.87 -5.88
C PHE A 68 5.99 -14.18 -5.02
N LYS A 69 6.13 -15.42 -4.52
CA LYS A 69 7.35 -15.81 -3.79
C LYS A 69 8.57 -15.50 -4.64
N SER A 70 9.49 -14.70 -4.09
CA SER A 70 10.80 -14.44 -4.68
C SER A 70 11.42 -15.76 -5.09
N THR A 71 11.67 -15.92 -6.39
CA THR A 71 12.73 -16.80 -6.86
C THR A 71 14.03 -16.20 -6.33
N GLU A 72 14.59 -16.83 -5.29
CA GLU A 72 15.97 -16.60 -4.88
C GLU A 72 16.93 -16.76 -6.06
#